data_AF-A0A645I524-F1
#
_entry.id   AF-A0A645I524-F1
#
_cell.length_a   1.000
_cell.length_b   1.000
_cell.length_c   1.000
_cell.angle_alpha   90.00
_cell.angle_beta   90.00
_cell.angle_gamma   90.00
#
_symmetry.space_group_name_H-M   'P 1'
#
loop_
_entity.id
_entity.type
_entity.pdbx_description
1 polymer ?
#
loop_
_entity_poly.entity_id
_entity_poly.type
_entity_poly.pdbx_seq_one_letter_code
_entity_poly.pdbx_strand_id
1 'polypeptide(L)'
;MICAWIILFACLTQFIPENTSAVSQTAIKGITEVTLGCLSSVKTGNLPLVAGIIGWGGLCVHCQIMGFVLKIKVKKTLFFAFRIIHCALSAVICYALLYFFPCNISVFSNASEILTPGLSVNIWAGLGMLLMCVILIFDIDSHKKVC
;
A
#
# COMPACT_ATOMS: atom_id res chain seq x y z
N MET A 1 -1.39 -5.62 -15.90
CA MET A 1 -1.71 -6.66 -14.89
C MET A 1 -1.42 -6.24 -13.44
N ILE A 2 -1.18 -4.94 -13.19
CA ILE A 2 -0.85 -4.41 -11.84
C ILE A 2 -2.02 -4.59 -10.86
N CYS A 3 -3.26 -4.32 -11.32
CA CYS A 3 -4.48 -4.36 -10.51
C CYS A 3 -4.93 -5.79 -10.15
N ALA A 4 -4.63 -6.78 -10.99
CA ALA A 4 -5.08 -8.16 -10.77
C ALA A 4 -4.50 -8.76 -9.48
N TRP A 5 -3.23 -8.50 -9.18
CA TRP A 5 -2.61 -8.96 -7.94
C TRP A 5 -3.25 -8.29 -6.72
N ILE A 6 -3.54 -6.99 -6.79
CA ILE A 6 -4.19 -6.27 -5.68
C ILE A 6 -5.56 -6.87 -5.39
N ILE A 7 -6.38 -7.10 -6.42
CA ILE A 7 -7.72 -7.71 -6.27
C ILE A 7 -7.62 -9.14 -5.73
N LEU A 8 -6.69 -9.94 -6.24
CA LEU A 8 -6.49 -11.32 -5.78
C LEU A 8 -6.15 -11.36 -4.28
N PHE A 9 -5.16 -10.56 -3.86
CA PHE A 9 -4.75 -10.53 -2.46
C PHE A 9 -5.80 -9.87 -1.56
N ALA A 10 -6.58 -8.91 -2.08
CA ALA A 10 -7.74 -8.36 -1.38
C ALA A 10 -8.79 -9.44 -1.11
N CYS A 11 -9.13 -10.27 -2.09
CA CYS A 11 -10.01 -11.43 -1.89
C CYS A 11 -9.42 -12.43 -0.89
N LEU A 12 -8.11 -12.71 -0.95
CA LEU A 12 -7.45 -13.60 0.01
C LEU A 12 -7.60 -13.11 1.46
N THR A 13 -7.57 -11.79 1.69
CA THR A 13 -7.76 -11.25 3.04
C THR A 13 -9.14 -11.51 3.64
N GLN A 14 -10.16 -11.82 2.82
CA GLN A 14 -11.50 -12.15 3.29
C GLN A 14 -11.58 -13.54 3.92
N PHE A 15 -10.64 -14.44 3.61
CA PHE A 15 -10.56 -15.77 4.21
C PHE A 15 -9.84 -15.78 5.57
N ILE A 16 -9.37 -14.63 6.05
CA ILE A 16 -8.72 -14.52 7.35
C ILE A 16 -9.79 -14.62 8.44
N PRO A 17 -9.67 -15.58 9.38
CA PRO A 17 -10.69 -15.81 10.41
C PRO A 17 -10.79 -14.63 11.38
N GLU A 18 -12.01 -14.16 11.64
CA GLU A 18 -12.32 -13.02 12.52
C GLU A 18 -12.01 -13.29 14.00
N ASN A 19 -11.77 -14.55 14.38
CA ASN A 19 -11.45 -14.98 15.75
C ASN A 19 -10.03 -14.61 16.21
N THR A 20 -9.29 -13.81 15.45
CA THR A 20 -7.93 -13.37 15.78
C THR A 20 -7.91 -11.94 16.36
N SER A 21 -6.90 -11.61 17.17
CA SER A 21 -6.77 -10.26 17.75
C SER A 21 -6.67 -9.18 16.66
N ALA A 22 -7.22 -7.98 16.93
CA ALA A 22 -7.28 -6.89 15.95
C ALA A 22 -5.89 -6.50 15.38
N VAL A 23 -4.85 -6.57 16.22
CA VAL A 23 -3.45 -6.34 15.82
C VAL A 23 -2.98 -7.41 14.83
N SER A 24 -3.24 -8.69 15.12
CA SER A 24 -2.83 -9.81 14.26
C SER A 24 -3.55 -9.78 12.92
N GLN A 25 -4.86 -9.51 12.92
CA GLN A 25 -5.63 -9.31 11.69
C GLN A 25 -5.04 -8.20 10.83
N THR A 26 -4.72 -7.06 11.45
CA THR A 26 -4.14 -5.91 10.78
C THR A 26 -2.78 -6.24 10.16
N ALA A 27 -1.93 -6.95 10.90
CA ALA A 27 -0.62 -7.36 10.40
C ALA A 27 -0.74 -8.36 9.24
N ILE A 28 -1.57 -9.39 9.35
CA ILE A 28 -1.76 -10.41 8.29
C ILE A 28 -2.35 -9.76 7.04
N LYS A 29 -3.37 -8.90 7.20
CA LYS A 29 -3.96 -8.14 6.09
C LYS A 29 -2.90 -7.26 5.44
N GLY A 30 -2.15 -6.45 6.20
CA GLY A 30 -1.13 -5.55 5.68
C GLY A 30 0.08 -6.22 5.04
N ILE A 31 0.48 -7.41 5.51
CA ILE A 31 1.53 -8.21 4.85
C ILE A 31 1.04 -8.71 3.49
N THR A 32 -0.23 -9.08 3.38
CA THR A 32 -0.83 -9.66 2.18
C THR A 32 -1.18 -8.58 1.15
N GLU A 33 -1.94 -7.58 1.58
CA GLU A 33 -2.45 -6.46 0.80
C GLU A 33 -2.42 -5.19 1.68
N VAL A 34 -1.62 -4.21 1.26
CA VAL A 34 -1.30 -3.03 2.06
C VAL A 34 -2.52 -2.13 2.34
N THR A 35 -3.47 -2.04 1.40
CA THR A 35 -4.60 -1.11 1.47
C THR A 35 -5.60 -1.50 2.56
N LEU A 36 -6.02 -2.76 2.56
CA LEU A 36 -6.93 -3.35 3.55
C LEU A 36 -6.24 -3.53 4.90
N GLY A 37 -4.92 -3.73 4.92
CA GLY A 37 -4.12 -3.67 6.14
C GLY A 37 -4.16 -2.28 6.80
N CYS A 38 -3.93 -1.22 6.03
CA CYS A 38 -4.05 0.16 6.51
C CYS A 38 -5.48 0.49 6.96
N LEU A 39 -6.50 0.06 6.21
CA LEU A 39 -7.90 0.23 6.61
C LEU A 39 -8.22 -0.48 7.93
N SER A 40 -7.71 -1.70 8.12
CA SER A 40 -7.88 -2.45 9.38
C SER A 40 -7.14 -1.79 10.55
N SER A 41 -6.04 -1.08 10.27
CA SER A 41 -5.25 -0.38 11.27
C SER A 41 -5.97 0.80 11.92
N VAL A 42 -6.97 1.38 11.26
CA VAL A 42 -7.83 2.44 11.82
C VAL A 42 -8.47 1.98 13.14
N LYS A 43 -8.85 0.69 13.23
CA LYS A 43 -9.43 0.11 14.46
C LYS A 43 -8.41 -0.11 15.57
N THR A 44 -7.12 -0.24 15.23
CA THR A 44 -6.05 -0.56 16.16
C THR A 44 -5.34 0.71 16.67
N GLY A 45 -5.34 1.81 15.91
CA GLY A 45 -4.73 3.09 16.29
C GLY A 45 -3.20 3.09 16.39
N ASN A 46 -2.54 1.99 16.00
CA ASN A 46 -1.09 1.83 16.12
C ASN A 46 -0.38 2.41 14.88
N LEU A 47 0.02 3.68 14.96
CA LEU A 47 0.72 4.40 13.89
C LEU A 47 2.05 3.74 13.45
N PRO A 48 2.94 3.30 14.37
CA PRO A 48 4.15 2.57 13.99
C PRO A 48 3.88 1.31 13.17
N LEU A 49 2.80 0.58 13.48
CA LEU A 49 2.39 -0.61 12.73
C LEU A 49 1.98 -0.25 11.29
N VAL A 50 1.21 0.84 11.11
CA VAL A 50 0.82 1.35 9.80
C VAL A 50 2.05 1.76 8.98
N ALA A 51 2.99 2.48 9.60
CA ALA A 51 4.23 2.89 8.94
C ALA A 51 5.03 1.67 8.44
N GLY A 52 5.14 0.61 9.26
CA GLY A 52 5.75 -0.65 8.86
C GLY A 52 5.02 -1.33 7.68
N ILE A 53 3.68 -1.42 7.75
CA ILE A 53 2.85 -2.01 6.69
C ILE A 53 3.06 -1.27 5.35
N ILE A 54 3.07 0.06 5.36
CA ILE A 54 3.35 0.88 4.18
C ILE A 54 4.79 0.68 3.69
N GLY A 55 5.75 0.63 4.61
CA GLY A 55 7.17 0.40 4.30
C GLY A 55 7.44 -0.95 3.64
N TRP A 56 6.67 -1.97 4.02
CA TRP A 56 6.63 -3.29 3.39
C TRP A 56 5.98 -3.26 2.00
N GLY A 57 4.78 -2.69 1.90
CA GLY A 57 4.03 -2.52 0.65
C GLY A 57 3.15 -3.70 0.25
N GLY A 58 3.21 -4.84 0.94
CA GLY A 58 2.33 -5.99 0.75
C GLY A 58 2.82 -7.01 -0.29
N LEU A 59 2.47 -8.28 -0.11
CA LEU A 59 2.77 -9.37 -1.06
C LEU A 59 2.20 -9.08 -2.45
N CYS A 60 1.07 -8.37 -2.52
CA CYS A 60 0.52 -7.89 -3.78
C CYS A 60 1.51 -7.06 -4.59
N VAL A 61 2.28 -6.16 -3.97
CA VAL A 61 3.28 -5.32 -4.63
C VAL A 61 4.54 -6.11 -4.96
N HIS A 62 4.94 -7.06 -4.10
CA HIS A 62 6.06 -7.96 -4.41
C HIS A 62 5.80 -8.77 -5.70
N CYS A 63 4.59 -9.30 -5.86
CA CYS A 63 4.18 -10.01 -7.08
C CYS A 63 4.14 -9.09 -8.31
N GLN A 64 3.68 -7.84 -8.16
CA GLN A 64 3.69 -6.85 -9.24
C GLN A 64 5.10 -6.52 -9.73
N ILE A 65 6.04 -6.33 -8.80
CA ILE A 65 7.41 -5.91 -9.10
C ILE A 65 8.27 -7.09 -9.57
N MET A 66 7.95 -8.33 -9.18
CA MET A 66 8.70 -9.53 -9.60
C MET A 66 8.82 -9.65 -11.13
N GLY A 67 7.77 -9.26 -11.87
CA GLY A 67 7.79 -9.25 -13.34
C GLY A 67 8.84 -8.30 -13.94
N PHE A 68 9.19 -7.23 -13.23
CA PHE A 68 10.25 -6.30 -13.63
C PHE A 68 11.62 -6.72 -13.09
N VAL A 69 11.70 -7.19 -11.84
CA VAL A 69 12.96 -7.67 -11.22
C VAL A 69 13.59 -8.79 -12.03
N LEU A 70 12.78 -9.68 -12.61
CA LEU A 70 13.25 -10.73 -13.51
C LEU A 70 13.92 -10.18 -14.78
N LYS A 71 13.46 -9.04 -15.31
CA LYS A 71 14.05 -8.40 -16.50
C LYS A 71 15.39 -7.74 -16.20
N ILE A 72 15.54 -7.16 -15.00
CA ILE A 72 16.72 -6.37 -14.59
C ILE A 72 17.79 -7.26 -13.92
N LYS A 73 17.56 -8.58 -13.82
CA LYS A 73 18.45 -9.59 -13.20
C LYS A 73 18.91 -9.26 -11.78
N VAL A 74 18.14 -8.47 -11.04
CA VAL A 74 18.42 -8.19 -9.63
C VAL A 74 18.10 -9.43 -8.78
N LYS A 75 18.95 -9.73 -7.79
CA LYS A 75 18.72 -10.84 -6.87
C LYS A 75 17.44 -10.60 -6.06
N LYS A 76 16.45 -11.49 -6.22
CA LYS A 76 15.14 -11.42 -5.55
C LYS A 76 15.26 -11.31 -4.03
N THR A 77 16.21 -12.05 -3.45
CA THR A 77 16.50 -12.05 -2.01
C THR A 77 17.00 -10.70 -1.51
N LEU A 78 17.84 -10.02 -2.30
CA LEU A 78 18.36 -8.70 -1.95
C LEU A 78 17.25 -7.64 -1.99
N PHE A 79 16.40 -7.67 -3.02
CA PHE A 79 15.23 -6.79 -3.10
C PHE A 79 14.29 -6.95 -1.90
N PHE A 80 14.01 -8.20 -1.52
CA PHE A 80 13.16 -8.51 -0.38
C PHE A 80 13.79 -8.08 0.95
N ALA A 81 15.10 -8.33 1.13
CA ALA A 81 15.84 -7.90 2.31
C ALA A 81 15.79 -6.36 2.50
N PHE A 82 16.01 -5.59 1.42
CA PHE A 82 15.89 -4.13 1.50
C PHE A 82 14.47 -3.67 1.87
N ARG A 83 13.42 -4.37 1.42
CA ARG A 83 12.04 -4.08 1.82
C ARG A 83 11.77 -4.37 3.29
N ILE A 84 12.31 -5.45 3.84
CA ILE A 84 12.24 -5.75 5.28
C ILE A 84 12.97 -4.66 6.08
N ILE A 85 14.18 -4.28 5.66
CA ILE A 85 14.96 -3.23 6.32
C ILE A 85 14.19 -1.91 6.28
N HIS A 86 13.60 -1.56 5.14
CA HIS A 86 12.79 -0.34 5.00
C HIS A 86 11.54 -0.36 5.88
N CYS A 87 10.84 -1.49 5.96
CA CYS A 87 9.70 -1.69 6.88
C CYS A 87 10.12 -1.44 8.34
N ALA A 88 11.20 -2.08 8.79
CA ALA A 88 11.71 -1.91 10.15
C ALA A 88 12.15 -0.46 10.41
N LEU A 89 12.88 0.15 9.48
CA LEU A 89 13.35 1.53 9.58
C LEU A 89 12.17 2.51 9.66
N SER A 90 11.15 2.34 8.82
CA SER A 90 9.97 3.19 8.82
C SER A 90 9.20 3.11 10.14
N ALA A 91 9.00 1.90 10.67
CA ALA A 91 8.33 1.71 11.96
C ALA A 91 9.14 2.31 13.12
N VAL A 92 10.47 2.13 13.14
CA VAL A 92 11.36 2.70 14.16
C VAL A 92 11.38 4.22 14.11
N ILE A 93 11.49 4.82 12.91
CA ILE A 93 11.45 6.27 12.75
C ILE A 93 10.10 6.82 13.21
N CYS A 94 8.98 6.16 12.85
CA CYS A 94 7.66 6.58 13.30
C CYS A 94 7.53 6.51 14.83
N TYR A 95 8.00 5.42 15.45
CA TYR A 95 8.01 5.28 16.91
C TYR A 95 8.89 6.34 17.59
N ALA A 96 10.10 6.57 17.09
CA ALA A 96 11.00 7.59 17.63
C ALA A 96 10.38 8.99 17.51
N LEU A 97 9.73 9.29 16.39
CA LEU A 97 9.05 10.57 16.18
C LEU A 97 7.91 10.75 17.18
N LEU A 98 7.09 9.71 17.41
CA LEU A 98 6.01 9.74 18.41
C LEU A 98 6.52 9.82 19.85
N TYR A 99 7.73 9.31 20.12
CA TYR A 99 8.39 9.43 21.42
C TYR A 99 8.85 10.87 21.68
N PHE A 100 9.49 11.51 20.70
CA PHE A 100 9.94 12.91 20.83
C PHE A 100 8.79 13.93 20.72
N PHE A 101 7.79 13.63 19.89
CA PHE A 101 6.59 14.44 19.69
C PHE A 101 5.36 13.59 19.99
N PRO A 102 4.97 13.45 21.27
CA PRO A 102 3.77 12.73 21.64
C PRO A 102 2.57 13.42 21.01
N CYS A 103 2.05 12.82 19.95
CA CYS A 103 0.84 13.28 19.27
C CYS A 103 -0.36 12.88 20.13
N ASN A 104 -0.58 13.61 21.22
CA ASN A 104 -1.72 13.42 22.13
C ASN A 104 -2.99 14.13 21.62
N ILE A 105 -2.94 14.70 20.42
CA ILE A 105 -4.08 15.33 19.78
C ILE A 105 -4.65 14.31 18.82
N SER A 106 -5.91 13.93 19.05
CA SER A 106 -6.72 13.25 18.06
C SER A 106 -6.83 14.19 16.84
N VAL A 107 -5.88 14.09 15.91
CA VAL A 107 -5.99 14.69 14.57
C VAL A 107 -6.93 13.82 13.75
N PHE A 108 -8.11 13.56 14.31
CA PHE A 108 -9.27 13.19 13.54
C PHE A 108 -9.65 14.48 12.81
N SER A 109 -9.13 14.66 11.60
CA SER A 109 -9.81 15.52 10.65
C SER A 109 -11.11 14.81 10.33
N ASN A 110 -12.15 15.11 11.13
CA ASN A 110 -13.52 14.96 10.69
C ASN A 110 -13.71 15.98 9.56
N ALA A 111 -13.24 15.65 8.36
CA ALA A 111 -14.13 15.74 7.21
C ALA A 111 -15.10 14.54 7.29
N SER A 112 -15.81 14.45 8.41
CA SER A 112 -17.01 13.66 8.60
C SER A 112 -18.21 14.60 8.52
N GLU A 113 -18.17 15.58 7.62
CA GLU A 113 -19.41 15.85 6.93
C GLU A 113 -19.70 14.58 6.15
N ILE A 114 -20.87 14.02 6.40
CA ILE A 114 -21.47 12.94 5.64
C ILE A 114 -21.26 13.31 4.17
N LEU A 115 -20.25 12.71 3.54
CA LEU A 115 -20.05 12.83 2.10
C LEU A 115 -21.32 12.23 1.52
N THR A 116 -22.20 13.12 1.06
CA THR A 116 -23.15 12.81 0.02
C THR A 116 -22.39 11.94 -0.99
N PRO A 117 -22.95 10.80 -1.42
CA PRO A 117 -22.24 9.81 -2.23
C PRO A 117 -21.97 10.28 -3.67
N GLY A 118 -21.83 11.59 -3.90
CA GLY A 118 -21.43 12.21 -5.16
C GLY A 118 -20.20 13.09 -4.95
N LEU A 119 -19.08 12.66 -5.55
CA LEU A 119 -17.81 13.38 -5.69
C LEU A 119 -16.88 13.48 -4.45
N SER A 120 -16.41 12.32 -3.98
CA SER A 120 -15.06 12.21 -3.36
C SER A 120 -13.96 11.97 -4.41
N VAL A 121 -14.17 12.40 -5.65
CA VAL A 121 -13.17 12.34 -6.72
C VAL A 121 -12.44 13.67 -6.78
N ASN A 122 -11.20 13.71 -6.29
CA ASN A 122 -10.30 14.81 -6.58
C ASN A 122 -10.10 14.86 -8.11
N ILE A 123 -10.72 15.84 -8.77
CA ILE A 123 -10.69 16.01 -10.23
C ILE A 123 -9.24 16.00 -10.75
N TRP A 124 -8.30 16.54 -9.97
CA TRP A 124 -6.87 16.53 -10.28
C TRP A 124 -6.27 15.14 -10.25
N ALA A 125 -6.71 14.26 -9.34
CA ALA A 125 -6.31 12.86 -9.32
C ALA A 125 -6.89 12.11 -10.53
N GLY A 126 -8.14 12.38 -10.90
CA GLY A 126 -8.76 11.84 -12.12
C GLY A 126 -8.02 12.25 -13.39
N LEU A 127 -7.69 13.53 -13.52
CA LEU A 127 -6.93 14.07 -14.63
C LEU A 127 -5.50 13.49 -14.68
N GLY A 128 -4.85 13.36 -13.53
CA GLY A 128 -3.54 12.70 -13.42
C GLY A 128 -3.59 11.24 -13.87
N MET A 129 -4.63 10.49 -13.49
CA MET A 129 -4.84 9.12 -13.96
C MET A 129 -5.06 9.05 -15.48
N LEU A 130 -5.88 9.96 -16.04
CA LEU A 130 -6.11 10.01 -17.49
C LEU A 130 -4.82 10.32 -18.27
N LEU A 131 -4.04 11.30 -17.81
CA LEU A 131 -2.78 11.68 -18.45
C LEU A 131 -1.77 10.52 -18.43
N MET A 132 -1.68 9.80 -17.32
CA MET A 132 -0.84 8.59 -17.22
C MET A 132 -1.30 7.47 -18.16
N CYS A 133 -2.61 7.27 -18.32
CA CYS A 133 -3.15 6.30 -19.29
C CYS A 133 -2.76 6.66 -20.73
N VAL A 134 -2.81 7.94 -21.09
CA VAL A 134 -2.42 8.42 -22.43
C VAL A 134 -0.92 8.20 -22.68
N ILE A 135 -0.06 8.54 -21.72
CA ILE A 135 1.39 8.29 -21.82
C ILE A 135 1.68 6.80 -22.00
N LEU A 136 0.99 5.93 -21.25
CA LEU A 136 1.18 4.49 -21.35
C LEU A 136 0.78 3.94 -22.73
N ILE A 137 -0.30 4.46 -23.34
CA ILE A 137 -0.69 4.08 -24.70
C ILE A 137 0.39 4.48 -25.70
N PHE A 138 0.97 5.69 -25.56
CA PHE A 138 2.04 6.14 -26.44
C PHE A 138 3.33 5.34 -26.27
N ASP A 139 3.67 4.94 -25.04
CA ASP A 139 4.83 4.08 -24.76
C ASP A 139 4.67 2.69 -25.41
N ILE A 140 3.46 2.11 -25.34
CA ILE A 140 3.14 0.84 -26.02
C ILE A 140 3.24 0.99 -27.55
N ASP A 141 2.76 2.09 -28.12
CA ASP A 141 2.84 2.33 -29.57
C ASP A 141 4.28 2.58 -30.04
N SER A 142 5.09 3.27 -29.23
CA SER A 142 6.51 3.49 -29.49
C SER A 142 7.27 2.16 -29.55
N HIS A 143 7.02 1.26 -28.59
CA HIS A 143 7.64 -0.07 -28.57
C HIS A 143 7.21 -0.99 -29.73
N LYS A 144 6.03 -0.75 -30.34
CA LYS A 144 5.58 -1.50 -31.53
C LYS A 144 6.27 -1.07 -32.82
N LYS A 145 6.83 0.14 -32.90
CA LYS A 145 7.47 0.68 -34.11
C LYS A 145 8.95 0.33 -34.26
N VAL A 146 9.55 -0.32 -33.24
CA VAL A 146 10.98 -0.72 -33.23
C VAL A 146 11.14 -2.23 -33.55
N CYS A 147 10.12 -2.88 -34.10
CA CYS A 147 10.18 -4.23 -34.65
C CYS A 147 9.96 -4.20 -36.16
#